data_AF-A0A553SJK4-F1
#
_entry.id   AF-A0A553SJK4-F1
#
_cell.length_a   1.000
_cell.length_b   1.000
_cell.length_c   1.000
_cell.angle_alpha   90.00
_cell.angle_beta   90.00
_cell.angle_gamma   90.00
#
_symmetry.space_group_name_H-M   'P 1'
#
loop_
_entity.id
_entity.type
_entity.pdbx_description
1 polymer ?
#
loop_
_entity_poly.entity_id
_entity_poly.type
_entity_poly.pdbx_seq_one_letter_code
_entity_poly.pdbx_strand_id
1 'polypeptide(L)'
;MILISIFLSFLLSNIFGYGGGPASIPLMYEEIVNRYNWLSNADFSNMLALGNALPGPIATKIAAYVGFGIGGWWGFIVALVATVVPSAAALIFLANIMSKHRDSKIVKGMALLVQPVIAALMIILTFEMLQDSYISLGWIQTAAIAVISFALLQKFKVHPAIVIILAFAYGGIVVPHLN
;
A
#
# COMPACT_ATOMS: atom_id res chain seq x y z
N MET A 1 -9.11 -18.24 22.10
CA MET A 1 -7.77 -17.72 22.48
C MET A 1 -6.98 -17.23 21.26
N ILE A 2 -6.89 -18.04 20.19
CA ILE A 2 -6.15 -17.67 18.97
C ILE A 2 -6.61 -16.35 18.30
N LEU A 3 -7.93 -16.11 18.20
CA LEU A 3 -8.46 -14.88 17.58
C LEU A 3 -8.10 -13.61 18.38
N ILE A 4 -8.02 -13.70 19.70
CA ILE A 4 -7.63 -12.57 20.56
C ILE A 4 -6.15 -12.27 20.35
N SER A 5 -5.30 -13.30 20.24
CA SER A 5 -3.89 -13.14 19.92
C SER A 5 -3.70 -12.47 18.55
N ILE A 6 -4.41 -12.93 17.53
CA ILE A 6 -4.42 -12.30 16.20
C ILE A 6 -4.83 -10.83 16.31
N PHE A 7 -5.94 -10.55 16.98
CA PHE A 7 -6.43 -9.19 17.15
C PHE A 7 -5.39 -8.29 17.84
N LEU A 8 -4.83 -8.73 18.96
CA LEU A 8 -3.87 -7.95 19.75
C LEU A 8 -2.56 -7.74 19.00
N SER A 9 -2.00 -8.76 18.35
CA SER A 9 -0.78 -8.61 17.56
C SER A 9 -0.93 -7.55 16.49
N PHE A 10 -1.96 -7.67 15.65
CA PHE A 10 -2.16 -6.71 14.57
C PHE A 10 -2.58 -5.33 15.10
N LEU A 11 -3.35 -5.25 16.17
CA LEU A 11 -3.70 -3.97 16.80
C LEU A 11 -2.46 -3.25 17.32
N LEU A 12 -1.60 -3.94 18.08
CA LEU A 12 -0.40 -3.38 18.68
C LEU A 12 0.61 -2.96 17.60
N SER A 13 0.90 -3.82 16.62
CA SER A 13 1.82 -3.47 15.54
C SER A 13 1.34 -2.27 14.71
N ASN A 14 0.01 -2.07 14.57
CA ASN A 14 -0.53 -0.91 13.87
C ASN A 14 -0.59 0.36 14.73
N ILE A 15 -0.94 0.27 16.01
CA ILE A 15 -0.96 1.44 16.91
C ILE A 15 0.44 1.97 17.18
N PHE A 16 1.42 1.08 17.35
CA PHE A 16 2.80 1.44 17.66
C PHE A 16 3.69 1.59 16.42
N GLY A 17 3.20 1.19 15.23
CA GLY A 17 3.90 1.34 13.95
C GLY A 17 3.85 2.77 13.42
N TYR A 18 4.47 3.72 14.13
CA TYR A 18 4.63 5.10 13.66
C TYR A 18 5.80 5.19 12.65
N GLY A 19 5.53 5.75 11.47
CA GLY A 19 6.51 5.85 10.37
C GLY A 19 6.05 5.22 9.04
N GLY A 20 4.82 4.72 8.97
CA GLY A 20 4.26 4.11 7.76
C GLY A 20 4.58 2.62 7.64
N GLY A 21 4.31 2.04 6.47
CA GLY A 21 4.47 0.60 6.22
C GLY A 21 5.81 0.00 6.64
N PRO A 22 6.98 0.62 6.32
CA PRO A 22 8.29 0.10 6.71
C PRO A 22 8.50 0.00 8.23
N ALA A 23 7.90 0.88 9.02
CA ALA A 23 8.01 0.85 10.47
C ALA A 23 7.10 -0.21 11.11
N SER A 24 5.96 -0.52 10.49
CA SER A 24 5.03 -1.54 10.98
C SER A 24 5.51 -2.96 10.71
N ILE A 25 6.30 -3.20 9.65
CA ILE A 25 6.76 -4.54 9.26
C ILE A 25 7.60 -5.23 10.36
N PRO A 26 8.62 -4.59 10.97
CA PRO A 26 9.38 -5.20 12.07
C PRO A 26 8.52 -5.52 13.30
N LEU A 27 7.55 -4.67 13.62
CA LEU A 27 6.62 -4.91 14.73
C LEU A 27 5.69 -6.08 14.45
N MET A 28 5.27 -6.25 13.20
CA MET A 28 4.49 -7.42 12.78
C MET A 28 5.36 -8.68 12.80
N TYR A 29 6.60 -8.60 12.33
CA TYR A 29 7.54 -9.71 12.37
C TYR A 29 7.79 -10.19 13.80
N GLU A 30 8.00 -9.28 14.75
CA GLU A 30 8.18 -9.61 16.16
C GLU A 30 6.98 -10.39 16.72
N GLU A 31 5.76 -9.95 16.43
CA GLU A 31 4.55 -10.62 16.89
C GLU A 31 4.35 -11.99 16.18
N ILE A 32 4.51 -12.04 14.87
CA ILE A 32 4.16 -13.22 14.04
C ILE A 32 5.23 -14.32 14.16
N VAL A 33 6.50 -13.96 14.07
CA VAL A 33 7.63 -14.90 14.00
C VAL A 33 8.18 -15.17 15.40
N ASN A 34 8.53 -14.14 16.16
CA ASN A 34 9.24 -14.32 17.44
C ASN A 34 8.29 -14.66 18.60
N ARG A 35 7.22 -13.89 18.78
CA ARG A 35 6.28 -14.07 19.91
C ARG A 35 5.38 -15.29 19.70
N TYR A 36 4.63 -15.32 18.60
CA TYR A 36 3.60 -16.35 18.38
C TYR A 36 4.06 -17.53 17.52
N ASN A 37 5.22 -17.44 16.86
CA ASN A 37 5.79 -18.50 16.03
C ASN A 37 4.80 -19.06 14.99
N TRP A 38 3.95 -18.18 14.44
CA TRP A 38 2.94 -18.53 13.44
C TRP A 38 3.53 -18.79 12.06
N LEU A 39 4.63 -18.10 11.74
CA LEU A 39 5.37 -18.27 10.49
C LEU A 39 6.86 -18.45 10.79
N SER A 40 7.55 -19.20 9.94
CA SER A 40 9.01 -19.21 9.94
C SER A 40 9.57 -17.92 9.34
N ASN A 41 10.88 -17.70 9.54
CA ASN A 41 11.62 -16.63 8.88
C ASN A 41 11.45 -16.65 7.35
N ALA A 42 11.53 -17.86 6.76
CA ALA A 42 11.39 -18.04 5.33
C ALA A 42 9.96 -17.72 4.86
N ASP A 43 8.94 -18.18 5.61
CA ASP A 43 7.54 -17.93 5.25
C ASP A 43 7.19 -16.45 5.36
N PHE A 44 7.68 -15.76 6.39
CA PHE A 44 7.49 -14.32 6.52
C PHE A 44 8.17 -13.54 5.39
N SER A 45 9.40 -13.91 5.05
CA SER A 45 10.13 -13.28 3.94
C SER A 45 9.41 -13.47 2.60
N ASN A 46 8.93 -14.68 2.31
CA ASN A 46 8.15 -14.97 1.12
C ASN A 46 6.83 -14.18 1.09
N MET A 47 6.13 -14.11 2.23
CA MET A 47 4.91 -13.32 2.34
C MET A 47 5.17 -11.82 2.14
N LEU A 48 6.27 -11.30 2.68
CA LEU A 48 6.66 -9.91 2.47
C LEU A 48 6.99 -9.63 1.00
N ALA A 49 7.70 -10.54 0.32
CA ALA A 49 7.97 -10.43 -1.11
C ALA A 49 6.66 -10.41 -1.93
N LEU A 50 5.73 -11.33 -1.66
CA LEU A 50 4.40 -11.35 -2.28
C LEU A 50 3.61 -10.07 -1.98
N GLY A 51 3.69 -9.59 -0.74
CA GLY A 51 3.08 -8.34 -0.30
C GLY A 51 3.59 -7.13 -1.08
N ASN A 52 4.87 -7.09 -1.44
CA ASN A 52 5.45 -6.00 -2.25
C ASN A 52 5.10 -6.15 -3.74
N ALA A 53 4.96 -7.37 -4.26
CA ALA A 53 4.60 -7.60 -5.66
C ALA A 53 3.15 -7.20 -5.98
N LEU A 54 2.24 -7.34 -5.01
CA LEU A 54 0.84 -6.95 -5.19
C LEU A 54 0.63 -5.45 -4.94
N PRO A 55 -0.30 -4.79 -5.66
CA PRO A 55 -0.66 -3.41 -5.35
C PRO A 55 -1.31 -3.29 -3.95
N GLY A 56 -1.26 -2.09 -3.36
CA GLY A 56 -1.94 -1.76 -2.10
C GLY A 56 -1.10 -1.90 -0.82
N PRO A 57 -1.69 -1.62 0.35
CA PRO A 57 -0.96 -1.52 1.62
C PRO A 57 -0.38 -2.87 2.07
N ILE A 58 0.91 -2.91 2.37
CA ILE A 58 1.61 -4.16 2.76
C ILE A 58 1.06 -4.71 4.09
N ALA A 59 0.81 -3.83 5.06
CA ALA A 59 0.29 -4.19 6.39
C ALA A 59 -1.03 -4.98 6.33
N THR A 60 -1.97 -4.56 5.47
CA THR A 60 -3.27 -5.25 5.33
C THR A 60 -3.13 -6.59 4.64
N LYS A 61 -2.20 -6.73 3.69
CA LYS A 61 -1.90 -8.01 3.02
C LYS A 61 -1.30 -9.02 4.00
N ILE A 62 -0.33 -8.62 4.81
CA ILE A 62 0.26 -9.46 5.86
C ILE A 62 -0.83 -9.89 6.87
N ALA A 63 -1.65 -8.95 7.33
CA ALA A 63 -2.76 -9.24 8.23
C ALA A 63 -3.77 -10.24 7.64
N ALA A 64 -4.16 -10.04 6.39
CA ALA A 64 -5.07 -10.95 5.68
C ALA A 64 -4.50 -12.37 5.59
N TYR A 65 -3.25 -12.52 5.14
CA TYR A 65 -2.62 -13.82 4.94
C TYR A 65 -2.44 -14.58 6.25
N VAL A 66 -1.83 -13.94 7.25
CA VAL A 66 -1.58 -14.55 8.56
C VAL A 66 -2.89 -14.82 9.30
N GLY A 67 -3.81 -13.86 9.28
CA GLY A 67 -5.13 -14.02 9.88
C GLY A 67 -5.88 -15.22 9.29
N PHE A 68 -5.86 -15.37 7.96
CA PHE A 68 -6.46 -16.52 7.30
C PHE A 68 -5.74 -17.83 7.63
N GLY A 69 -4.41 -17.83 7.59
CA GLY A 69 -3.61 -19.03 7.86
C GLY A 69 -3.79 -19.59 9.26
N ILE A 70 -3.95 -18.73 10.27
CA ILE A 70 -4.02 -19.12 11.68
C ILE A 70 -5.45 -19.32 12.18
N GLY A 71 -6.40 -18.50 11.72
CA GLY A 71 -7.78 -18.48 12.23
C GLY A 71 -8.86 -18.69 11.17
N GLY A 72 -8.48 -19.08 9.95
CA GLY A 72 -9.40 -19.20 8.81
C GLY A 72 -10.10 -17.87 8.50
N TRP A 73 -11.34 -17.94 8.01
CA TRP A 73 -12.13 -16.74 7.69
C TRP A 73 -12.33 -15.78 8.87
N TRP A 74 -12.48 -16.31 10.08
CA TRP A 74 -12.62 -15.48 11.28
C TRP A 74 -11.32 -14.77 11.64
N GLY A 75 -10.18 -15.46 11.54
CA GLY A 75 -8.87 -14.85 11.74
C GLY A 75 -8.57 -13.77 10.70
N PHE A 76 -8.94 -14.01 9.43
CA PHE A 76 -8.84 -13.03 8.35
C PHE A 76 -9.61 -11.74 8.68
N ILE A 77 -10.90 -11.85 9.04
CA ILE A 77 -11.73 -10.69 9.38
C ILE A 77 -11.15 -9.96 10.58
N VAL A 78 -10.80 -10.68 11.64
CA VAL A 78 -10.29 -10.11 12.88
C VAL A 78 -8.96 -9.38 12.67
N ALA A 79 -8.03 -9.97 11.91
CA ALA A 79 -6.74 -9.35 11.58
C ALA A 79 -6.92 -8.06 10.76
N LEU A 80 -7.84 -8.08 9.78
CA LEU A 80 -8.15 -6.89 8.99
C LEU A 80 -8.82 -5.81 9.81
N VAL A 81 -9.77 -6.17 10.68
CA VAL A 81 -10.41 -5.21 11.59
C VAL A 81 -9.38 -4.58 12.52
N ALA A 82 -8.52 -5.38 13.14
CA ALA A 82 -7.44 -4.91 14.00
C ALA A 82 -6.46 -3.97 13.29
N THR A 83 -6.27 -4.15 11.98
CA THR A 83 -5.35 -3.33 11.17
C THR A 83 -6.00 -2.04 10.67
N VAL A 84 -7.23 -2.11 10.16
CA VAL A 84 -7.86 -1.00 9.42
C VAL A 84 -8.68 -0.09 10.33
N VAL A 85 -9.47 -0.67 11.24
CA VAL A 85 -10.44 0.09 12.04
C VAL A 85 -9.77 1.12 12.96
N PRO A 86 -8.67 0.82 13.67
CA PRO A 86 -8.02 1.81 14.53
C PRO A 86 -7.53 3.03 13.76
N SER A 87 -6.89 2.82 12.61
CA SER A 87 -6.39 3.91 11.75
C SER A 87 -7.55 4.71 11.15
N ALA A 88 -8.62 4.05 10.70
CA ALA A 88 -9.81 4.71 10.20
C ALA A 88 -10.51 5.53 11.28
N ALA A 89 -10.64 4.99 12.50
CA ALA A 89 -11.23 5.68 13.63
C ALA A 89 -10.40 6.91 14.03
N ALA A 90 -9.07 6.77 14.12
CA ALA A 90 -8.16 7.88 14.40
C ALA A 90 -8.27 8.97 13.32
N LEU A 91 -8.31 8.59 12.04
CA LEU A 91 -8.49 9.52 10.94
C LEU A 91 -9.81 10.29 11.04
N ILE A 92 -10.93 9.59 11.24
CA ILE A 92 -12.27 10.20 11.36
C ILE A 92 -12.30 11.16 12.56
N PHE A 93 -11.72 10.73 13.69
CA PHE A 93 -11.64 11.56 14.90
C PHE A 93 -10.85 12.85 14.66
N LEU A 94 -9.65 12.75 14.08
CA LEU A 94 -8.82 13.91 13.74
C LEU A 94 -9.48 14.80 12.69
N ALA A 95 -10.12 14.21 11.67
CA ALA A 95 -10.85 14.95 10.64
C ALA A 95 -12.01 15.75 11.24
N ASN A 96 -12.74 15.19 12.21
CA ASN A 96 -13.80 15.91 12.93
C ASN A 96 -13.26 17.10 13.72
N ILE A 97 -12.12 16.94 14.41
CA ILE A 97 -11.45 18.04 15.11
C ILE A 97 -11.03 19.14 14.14
N MET A 98 -10.45 18.75 13.00
CA MET A 98 -10.00 19.68 11.98
C MET A 98 -11.17 20.43 11.32
N SER A 99 -12.28 19.74 11.08
CA SER A 99 -13.53 20.33 10.55
C SER A 99 -14.12 21.36 11.50
N LYS A 100 -14.12 21.09 12.82
CA LYS A 100 -14.60 22.05 13.83
C LYS A 100 -13.81 23.37 13.84
N HIS A 101 -12.55 23.35 13.43
CA HIS A 101 -11.67 24.52 13.42
C HIS A 101 -11.33 24.99 12.00
N ARG A 102 -12.15 24.64 11.01
CA ARG A 102 -11.89 24.90 9.59
C ARG A 102 -11.76 26.40 9.26
N ASP A 103 -12.42 27.27 10.01
CA ASP A 103 -12.37 28.72 9.82
C ASP A 103 -11.11 29.37 10.41
N SER A 104 -10.32 28.62 11.18
CA SER A 104 -9.02 29.09 11.67
C SER A 104 -8.03 29.22 10.53
N LYS A 105 -7.41 30.41 10.41
CA LYS A 105 -6.35 30.68 9.43
C LYS A 105 -5.18 29.70 9.56
N ILE A 106 -4.89 29.23 10.78
CA ILE A 106 -3.80 28.28 11.06
C ILE A 106 -4.15 26.91 10.48
N VAL A 107 -5.35 26.39 10.76
CA VAL A 107 -5.79 25.07 10.27
C VAL A 107 -5.88 25.04 8.75
N LYS A 108 -6.41 26.11 8.15
CA LYS A 108 -6.44 26.26 6.70
C LYS A 108 -5.04 26.34 6.10
N GLY A 109 -4.12 27.05 6.75
CA GLY A 109 -2.71 27.12 6.35
C GLY A 109 -2.02 25.75 6.38
N MET A 110 -2.18 25.00 7.48
CA MET A 110 -1.64 23.65 7.60
C MET A 110 -2.18 22.72 6.51
N ALA A 111 -3.49 22.74 6.26
CA ALA A 111 -4.12 21.92 5.21
C ALA A 111 -3.64 22.29 3.80
N LEU A 112 -3.43 23.58 3.51
CA LEU A 112 -2.89 24.03 2.22
C LEU A 112 -1.44 23.58 2.02
N LEU A 113 -0.62 23.55 3.07
CA LEU A 113 0.76 23.08 3.01
C LEU A 113 0.89 21.57 2.73
N VAL A 114 -0.18 20.79 2.94
CA VAL A 114 -0.18 19.36 2.55
C VAL A 114 -0.15 19.19 1.04
N GLN A 115 -0.78 20.08 0.26
CA GLN A 115 -0.85 19.98 -1.21
C GLN A 115 0.53 19.96 -1.89
N PRO A 116 1.47 20.90 -1.61
CA PRO A 116 2.81 20.85 -2.21
C PRO A 116 3.61 19.63 -1.75
N VAL A 117 3.42 19.16 -0.51
CA VAL A 117 4.05 17.92 -0.02
C VAL A 117 3.57 16.72 -0.84
N ILE A 118 2.25 16.58 -1.04
CA ILE A 118 1.68 15.53 -1.90
C ILE A 118 2.23 15.64 -3.32
N ALA A 119 2.29 16.85 -3.90
CA ALA A 119 2.84 17.06 -5.23
C ALA A 119 4.30 16.59 -5.34
N ALA A 120 5.14 16.95 -4.36
CA ALA A 120 6.53 16.50 -4.31
C ALA A 120 6.65 14.97 -4.20
N LEU A 121 5.85 14.35 -3.32
CA LEU A 121 5.82 12.88 -3.18
C LEU A 121 5.40 12.19 -4.48
N MET A 122 4.38 12.71 -5.16
CA MET A 122 3.93 12.16 -6.44
C MET A 122 4.99 12.29 -7.54
N ILE A 123 5.72 13.40 -7.57
CA ILE A 123 6.84 13.60 -8.51
C ILE A 123 7.94 12.58 -8.25
N ILE A 124 8.37 12.43 -6.99
CA ILE A 124 9.41 11.45 -6.60
C ILE A 124 8.98 10.05 -7.02
N LEU A 125 7.77 9.64 -6.64
CA LEU A 125 7.22 8.33 -7.00
C LEU A 125 7.17 8.11 -8.52
N THR A 126 6.80 9.15 -9.27
CA THR A 126 6.77 9.07 -10.74
C THR A 126 8.16 8.84 -11.30
N PHE A 127 9.19 9.50 -10.78
CA PHE A 127 10.58 9.29 -11.22
C PHE A 127 11.11 7.91 -10.85
N GLU A 128 10.82 7.41 -9.64
CA GLU A 128 11.18 6.05 -9.22
C GLU A 128 10.56 5.01 -10.16
N MET A 129 9.25 5.11 -10.42
CA MET A 129 8.56 4.20 -11.34
C MET A 129 9.07 4.29 -12.79
N LEU A 130 9.47 5.48 -13.24
CA LEU A 130 10.08 5.68 -14.56
C LEU A 130 11.45 5.01 -14.66
N GLN A 131 12.27 5.09 -13.61
CA GLN A 131 13.58 4.44 -13.57
C GLN A 131 13.45 2.92 -13.59
N ASP A 132 12.54 2.36 -12.78
CA ASP A 132 12.26 0.92 -12.76
C ASP A 132 11.74 0.42 -14.11
N SER A 133 10.87 1.20 -14.75
CA SER A 133 10.36 0.89 -16.09
C SER A 133 11.46 0.94 -17.14
N TYR A 134 12.32 1.96 -17.12
CA TYR A 134 13.45 2.10 -18.03
C TYR A 134 14.42 0.92 -17.94
N ILE A 135 14.77 0.50 -16.73
CA ILE A 135 15.67 -0.64 -16.50
C ILE A 135 15.04 -1.95 -16.98
N SER A 136 13.73 -2.12 -16.80
CA SER A 136 13.03 -3.38 -17.11
C SER A 136 12.67 -3.54 -18.59
N LEU A 137 12.27 -2.45 -19.26
CA LEU A 137 11.65 -2.48 -20.59
C LEU A 137 12.47 -1.80 -21.69
N GLY A 138 13.48 -1.00 -21.33
CA GLY A 138 14.19 -0.13 -22.25
C GLY A 138 13.48 1.21 -22.51
N TRP A 139 14.26 2.19 -22.99
CA TRP A 139 13.81 3.58 -23.16
C TRP A 139 12.64 3.73 -24.15
N ILE A 140 12.67 3.01 -25.27
CA ILE A 140 11.70 3.17 -26.37
C ILE A 140 10.32 2.73 -25.92
N GLN A 141 10.22 1.55 -25.30
CA GLN A 141 8.98 0.96 -24.80
C GLN A 141 8.42 1.80 -23.64
N THR A 142 9.29 2.24 -22.72
CA THR A 142 8.89 3.10 -21.59
C THR A 142 8.30 4.41 -22.10
N ALA A 143 8.98 5.09 -23.03
CA ALA A 143 8.50 6.34 -23.60
C ALA A 143 7.18 6.15 -24.39
N ALA A 144 7.06 5.08 -25.17
CA ALA A 144 5.85 4.78 -25.92
C ALA A 144 4.65 4.54 -24.99
N ILE A 145 4.80 3.69 -23.97
CA ILE A 145 3.74 3.41 -23.00
C ILE A 145 3.36 4.70 -22.24
N ALA A 146 4.33 5.51 -21.82
CA ALA A 146 4.07 6.76 -21.12
C ALA A 146 3.28 7.75 -21.98
N VAL A 147 3.70 7.99 -23.22
CA VAL A 147 3.03 8.94 -24.13
C VAL A 147 1.63 8.46 -24.51
N ILE A 148 1.48 7.17 -24.84
CA ILE A 148 0.17 6.59 -25.19
C ILE A 148 -0.78 6.64 -23.99
N SER A 149 -0.30 6.25 -22.80
CA SER A 149 -1.09 6.30 -21.57
C SER A 149 -1.52 7.72 -21.24
N PHE A 150 -0.61 8.70 -21.36
CA PHE A 150 -0.91 10.11 -21.14
C PHE A 150 -1.97 10.62 -22.13
N ALA A 151 -1.86 10.27 -23.41
CA ALA A 151 -2.85 10.64 -24.42
C ALA A 151 -4.22 10.02 -24.13
N LEU A 152 -4.28 8.73 -23.79
CA LEU A 152 -5.52 8.03 -23.46
C LEU A 152 -6.22 8.62 -22.23
N LEU A 153 -5.46 8.98 -21.20
CA LEU A 153 -6.00 9.56 -19.96
C LEU A 153 -6.42 11.02 -20.15
N GLN A 154 -5.58 11.86 -20.75
CA GLN A 154 -5.81 13.30 -20.80
C GLN A 154 -6.73 13.72 -21.95
N LYS A 155 -6.52 13.16 -23.15
CA LYS A 155 -7.28 13.55 -24.35
C LYS A 155 -8.55 12.72 -24.50
N PHE A 156 -8.45 11.41 -24.32
CA PHE A 156 -9.57 10.49 -24.55
C PHE A 156 -10.36 10.15 -23.27
N LYS A 157 -9.89 10.59 -22.09
CA LYS A 157 -10.53 10.35 -20.78
C LYS A 157 -10.89 8.88 -20.55
N VAL A 158 -10.06 7.97 -21.07
CA VAL A 158 -10.25 6.54 -20.89
C VAL A 158 -10.07 6.19 -19.42
N HIS A 159 -10.89 5.27 -18.92
CA HIS A 159 -10.81 4.85 -17.52
C HIS A 159 -9.40 4.28 -17.20
N PRO A 160 -8.72 4.72 -16.11
CA PRO A 160 -7.35 4.28 -15.81
C PRO A 160 -7.18 2.77 -15.74
N ALA A 161 -8.18 2.04 -15.22
CA ALA A 161 -8.14 0.57 -15.16
C ALA A 161 -7.97 -0.07 -16.56
N ILE A 162 -8.59 0.49 -17.60
CA ILE A 162 -8.46 -0.03 -18.97
C ILE A 162 -7.04 0.19 -19.50
N VAL A 163 -6.48 1.38 -19.25
CA VAL A 163 -5.10 1.71 -19.65
C VAL A 163 -4.10 0.74 -18.97
N ILE A 164 -4.30 0.47 -17.68
CA ILE A 164 -3.49 -0.49 -16.92
C ILE A 164 -3.60 -1.89 -17.52
N ILE A 165 -4.81 -2.39 -17.81
CA ILE A 165 -5.01 -3.73 -18.40
C ILE A 165 -4.31 -3.83 -19.77
N LEU A 166 -4.43 -2.80 -20.61
CA LEU A 166 -3.75 -2.76 -21.92
C LEU A 166 -2.23 -2.76 -21.78
N ALA A 167 -1.69 -2.00 -20.84
CA ALA A 167 -0.25 -1.96 -20.56
C ALA A 167 0.26 -3.32 -20.05
N PHE A 168 -0.48 -3.97 -19.16
CA PHE A 168 -0.17 -5.34 -18.69
C PHE A 168 -0.23 -6.36 -19.83
N ALA A 169 -1.25 -6.31 -20.68
CA ALA A 169 -1.36 -7.21 -21.84
C ALA A 169 -0.20 -7.02 -22.82
N TYR A 170 0.17 -5.77 -23.11
CA TYR A 170 1.34 -5.47 -23.93
C TYR A 170 2.64 -5.97 -23.30
N GLY A 171 2.84 -5.68 -22.00
CA GLY A 171 4.01 -6.13 -21.24
C GLY A 171 4.12 -7.65 -21.14
N GLY A 172 3.00 -8.38 -21.01
CA GLY A 172 3.01 -9.83 -20.89
C GLY A 172 3.16 -10.58 -22.22
N ILE A 173 2.69 -10.01 -23.34
CA ILE A 173 2.67 -10.69 -24.65
C ILE A 173 3.85 -10.25 -25.51
N VAL A 174 4.15 -8.95 -25.58
CA VAL A 174 5.03 -8.39 -26.60
C VAL A 174 6.48 -8.27 -26.11
N VAL A 175 6.68 -7.86 -24.86
CA VAL A 175 8.02 -7.68 -24.28
C VAL A 175 8.83 -8.99 -24.18
N PRO A 176 8.24 -10.16 -23.81
CA PRO A 176 9.00 -11.41 -23.74
C PRO A 176 9.47 -11.95 -25.09
N HIS A 177 8.94 -11.42 -26.21
CA HIS A 177 9.32 -11.82 -27.57
C HIS A 177 10.29 -10.84 -28.24
N LEU A 178 10.55 -9.68 -27.61
CA LEU A 178 11.44 -8.64 -28.13
C LEU A 178 12.82 -8.63 -27.45
N ASN A 179 12.97 -9.34 -26.33
CA ASN A 179 14.22 -9.61 -25.63
C ASN A 179 14.68 -11.04 -25.91
#